data_AF-A0A3D5HHI5-F1
#
_entry.id   AF-A0A3D5HHI5-F1
#
_cell.length_a   1.000
_cell.length_b   1.000
_cell.length_c   1.000
_cell.angle_alpha   90.00
_cell.angle_beta   90.00
_cell.angle_gamma   90.00
#
_symmetry.space_group_name_H-M   'P 1'
#
loop_
_entity.id
_entity.type
_entity.pdbx_description
1 polymer ?
#
loop_
_entity_poly.entity_id
_entity_poly.type
_entity_poly.pdbx_seq_one_letter_code
_entity_poly.pdbx_strand_id
1 'polypeptide(L)'
;MWIDFLLILDATLRISVPFVFAAMGGIFAERSGVIDFGLEGKMLGGAFVAATVAYWTQSAWWGLLGSIGIGIIFSMIHGYASITKRGNQVVSCVAINIFAMGLTVVLANAWFGMGGKTPQLPKEARFMPIKLPYA
;
A
#
# COMPACT_ATOMS: atom_id res chain seq x y z
N MET A 1 -26.02 -15.16 -11.31
CA MET A 1 -25.32 -14.86 -12.57
C MET A 1 -25.32 -13.36 -12.90
N TRP A 2 -26.46 -12.70 -13.12
CA TRP A 2 -26.49 -11.25 -13.40
C TRP A 2 -26.03 -10.37 -12.23
N ILE A 3 -26.43 -10.71 -11.00
CA ILE A 3 -26.00 -9.99 -9.79
C ILE A 3 -24.47 -10.12 -9.60
N ASP A 4 -23.93 -11.33 -9.80
CA ASP A 4 -22.48 -11.58 -9.66
C ASP A 4 -21.68 -10.74 -10.66
N PHE A 5 -22.17 -10.61 -11.89
CA PHE A 5 -21.57 -9.74 -12.90
C PHE A 5 -21.55 -8.27 -12.43
N LEU A 6 -22.66 -7.77 -11.88
CA LEU A 6 -22.73 -6.41 -11.35
C LEU A 6 -21.79 -6.19 -10.16
N LEU A 7 -21.67 -7.17 -9.27
CA LEU A 7 -20.76 -7.11 -8.12
C LEU A 7 -19.29 -7.10 -8.53
N ILE A 8 -18.92 -7.90 -9.55
CA ILE A 8 -17.56 -7.89 -10.10
C ILE A 8 -17.26 -6.53 -10.72
N LEU A 9 -18.18 -5.98 -11.52
CA LEU A 9 -18.00 -4.67 -12.15
C LEU A 9 -17.81 -3.54 -11.12
N ASP A 10 -18.64 -3.52 -10.08
CA ASP A 10 -18.53 -2.57 -8.96
C ASP A 10 -17.19 -2.71 -8.22
N ALA A 11 -16.74 -3.94 -7.94
CA ALA A 11 -15.44 -4.18 -7.33
C ALA A 11 -14.27 -3.75 -8.23
N THR A 12 -14.33 -4.03 -9.53
CA THR A 12 -13.32 -3.62 -10.51
C THR A 12 -13.16 -2.10 -10.54
N LEU A 13 -14.26 -1.35 -10.60
CA LEU A 13 -14.23 0.11 -10.62
C LEU A 13 -13.69 0.70 -9.32
N ARG A 14 -14.07 0.15 -8.17
CA ARG A 14 -13.60 0.65 -6.87
C ARG A 14 -12.13 0.37 -6.63
N ILE A 15 -11.64 -0.80 -7.07
CA ILE A 15 -10.25 -1.21 -6.87
C ILE A 15 -9.33 -0.58 -7.92
N SER A 16 -9.80 -0.28 -9.14
CA SER A 16 -8.96 0.31 -10.18
C SER A 16 -8.38 1.66 -9.79
N VAL A 17 -9.10 2.49 -9.04
CA VAL A 17 -8.66 3.84 -8.62
C VAL A 17 -7.32 3.82 -7.87
N PRO A 18 -7.14 3.08 -6.76
CA PRO A 18 -5.83 3.01 -6.10
C PRO A 18 -4.75 2.37 -6.98
N PHE A 19 -5.09 1.41 -7.86
CA PHE A 19 -4.12 0.83 -8.79
C PHE A 19 -3.65 1.83 -9.86
N VAL A 20 -4.54 2.71 -10.35
CA VAL A 20 -4.16 3.79 -11.27
C VAL A 20 -3.18 4.74 -10.59
N PHE A 21 -3.43 5.14 -9.34
CA PHE A 21 -2.48 5.97 -8.59
C PHE A 21 -1.13 5.29 -8.38
N ALA A 22 -1.12 4.00 -8.07
CA ALA A 22 0.12 3.23 -7.97
C ALA A 22 0.87 3.17 -9.32
N ALA A 23 0.15 2.90 -10.41
CA ALA A 23 0.71 2.86 -11.77
C ALA A 23 1.28 4.22 -12.19
N MET A 24 0.62 5.32 -11.85
CA MET A 24 1.16 6.67 -12.06
C MET A 24 2.50 6.86 -11.36
N GLY A 25 2.64 6.38 -10.12
CA GLY A 25 3.92 6.34 -9.41
C GLY A 25 5.00 5.56 -10.17
N GLY A 26 4.66 4.39 -10.70
CA GLY A 26 5.55 3.59 -11.55
C GLY A 26 5.99 4.32 -12.82
N ILE A 27 5.08 5.04 -13.49
CA ILE A 27 5.40 5.85 -14.67
C ILE A 27 6.43 6.95 -14.33
N PHE A 28 6.33 7.59 -13.16
CA PHE A 28 7.32 8.57 -12.73
C PHE A 28 8.71 7.93 -12.52
N ALA A 29 8.76 6.74 -11.92
CA ALA A 29 10.01 5.99 -11.76
C ALA A 29 10.60 5.62 -13.13
N GLU A 30 9.80 5.09 -14.04
CA GLU A 30 10.25 4.67 -15.37
C GLU A 30 10.77 5.86 -16.20
N ARG A 31 10.10 7.02 -16.11
CA ARG A 31 10.59 8.27 -16.72
C ARG A 31 11.94 8.73 -16.17
N SER A 32 12.29 8.38 -14.93
CA SER A 32 13.60 8.64 -14.35
C SER A 32 14.67 7.60 -14.72
N GLY A 33 14.32 6.59 -15.52
CA GLY A 33 15.19 5.50 -15.94
C GLY A 33 15.26 4.32 -14.94
N VAL A 34 14.32 4.26 -13.98
CA VAL A 34 14.24 3.18 -12.98
C VAL A 34 12.90 2.47 -13.11
N ILE A 35 12.92 1.24 -13.57
CA ILE A 35 11.74 0.37 -13.69
C ILE A 35 11.34 -0.09 -12.29
N ASP A 36 10.09 0.17 -11.92
CA ASP A 36 9.56 -0.16 -10.61
C ASP A 36 8.19 -0.87 -10.72
N PHE A 37 8.23 -2.20 -10.72
CA PHE A 37 7.04 -3.04 -10.53
C PHE A 37 6.96 -3.63 -9.10
N GLY A 38 7.79 -3.13 -8.18
CA GLY A 38 7.73 -3.46 -6.75
C GLY A 38 6.57 -2.78 -6.02
N LEU A 39 5.59 -2.26 -6.76
CA LEU A 39 4.47 -1.46 -6.26
C LEU A 39 3.54 -2.27 -5.36
N GLU A 40 3.33 -3.55 -5.63
CA GLU A 40 2.50 -4.42 -4.79
C GLU A 40 3.03 -4.50 -3.36
N GLY A 41 4.35 -4.68 -3.19
CA GLY A 41 4.99 -4.70 -1.90
C GLY A 41 4.91 -3.36 -1.18
N LYS A 42 5.05 -2.25 -1.92
CA LYS A 42 4.87 -0.90 -1.37
C LYS A 42 3.44 -0.64 -0.92
N MET A 43 2.45 -1.09 -1.68
CA MET A 43 1.04 -1.00 -1.31
C MET A 43 0.70 -1.85 -0.08
N LEU A 44 1.21 -3.09 -0.02
CA LEU A 44 1.05 -3.98 1.15
C LEU A 44 1.70 -3.39 2.40
N GLY A 45 2.95 -2.95 2.29
CA GLY A 45 3.66 -2.28 3.39
C GLY A 45 2.94 -1.02 3.84
N GLY A 46 2.49 -0.19 2.89
CA GLY A 46 1.71 1.02 3.15
C GLY A 46 0.39 0.73 3.88
N ALA A 47 -0.38 -0.26 3.42
CA ALA A 47 -1.62 -0.67 4.06
C ALA A 47 -1.41 -1.16 5.49
N PHE A 48 -0.37 -1.99 5.71
CA PHE A 48 -0.01 -2.50 7.03
C PHE A 48 0.41 -1.39 7.99
N VAL A 49 1.32 -0.50 7.56
CA VAL A 49 1.81 0.61 8.38
C VAL A 49 0.69 1.61 8.64
N ALA A 50 -0.14 1.93 7.64
CA ALA A 50 -1.30 2.79 7.82
C ALA A 50 -2.23 2.27 8.91
N ALA A 51 -2.60 1.00 8.83
CA ALA A 51 -3.51 0.38 9.80
C ALA A 51 -2.88 0.29 11.20
N THR A 52 -1.61 -0.07 11.28
CA THR A 52 -0.88 -0.19 12.56
C THR A 52 -0.73 1.16 13.23
N VAL A 53 -0.21 2.17 12.51
CA VAL A 53 0.01 3.50 13.07
C VAL A 53 -1.33 4.15 13.42
N ALA A 54 -2.34 4.04 12.56
CA ALA A 54 -3.67 4.56 12.87
C ALA A 54 -4.25 3.89 14.12
N TYR A 55 -4.07 2.57 14.31
CA TYR A 55 -4.56 1.87 15.50
C TYR A 55 -3.89 2.37 16.78
N TRP A 56 -2.59 2.62 16.79
CA TRP A 56 -1.90 3.07 18.01
C TRP A 56 -2.16 4.55 18.29
N THR A 57 -2.25 5.38 17.25
CA THR A 57 -2.45 6.83 17.36
C THR A 57 -3.92 7.25 17.38
N GLN A 58 -4.84 6.31 17.13
CA GLN A 58 -6.27 6.56 16.94
C GLN A 58 -6.56 7.67 15.90
N SER A 59 -5.74 7.75 14.85
CA SER A 59 -5.83 8.81 13.82
C SER A 59 -5.45 8.31 12.43
N ALA A 60 -6.39 8.40 11.49
CA ALA A 60 -6.15 8.09 10.08
C ALA A 60 -5.08 8.97 9.43
N TRP A 61 -4.88 10.20 9.92
CA TRP A 61 -3.84 11.11 9.41
C TRP A 61 -2.43 10.62 9.72
N TRP A 62 -2.20 10.15 10.95
CA TRP A 62 -0.93 9.54 11.32
C TRP A 62 -0.70 8.23 10.57
N GLY A 63 -1.76 7.45 10.35
CA GLY A 63 -1.70 6.29 9.45
C GLY A 63 -1.26 6.64 8.03
N LEU A 64 -1.84 7.69 7.44
CA LEU A 64 -1.46 8.18 6.11
C LEU A 64 0.01 8.60 6.05
N LEU A 65 0.48 9.37 7.03
CA LEU A 65 1.88 9.79 7.10
C LEU A 65 2.84 8.60 7.25
N GLY A 66 2.48 7.62 8.08
CA GLY A 66 3.23 6.37 8.20
C GLY A 66 3.32 5.60 6.88
N SER A 67 2.22 5.52 6.14
CA SER A 67 2.16 4.88 4.82
C SER A 67 3.05 5.58 3.77
N ILE A 68 3.04 6.92 3.75
CA ILE A 68 3.95 7.70 2.90
C ILE A 68 5.41 7.38 3.27
N GLY A 69 5.72 7.34 4.56
CA GLY A 69 7.05 7.01 5.07
C GLY A 69 7.55 5.64 4.59
N ILE A 70 6.75 4.58 4.73
CA ILE A 70 7.17 3.23 4.29
C ILE A 70 7.32 3.14 2.77
N GLY A 71 6.47 3.84 2.01
CA GLY A 71 6.60 3.94 0.55
C GLY A 71 7.90 4.61 0.11
N ILE A 72 8.31 5.68 0.81
CA ILE A 72 9.61 6.34 0.61
C ILE A 72 10.74 5.38 0.95
N ILE A 73 10.70 4.71 2.11
CA ILE A 73 11.75 3.78 2.54
C ILE A 73 11.97 2.67 1.50
N PHE A 74 10.91 2.00 1.05
CA PHE A 74 11.02 0.95 0.03
C PHE A 74 11.53 1.50 -1.30
N SER A 75 11.13 2.71 -1.69
CA SER A 75 11.64 3.37 -2.90
C SER A 75 13.11 3.74 -2.78
N MET A 76 13.58 4.17 -1.60
CA MET A 76 15.00 4.45 -1.35
C MET A 76 15.83 3.16 -1.39
N ILE A 77 15.33 2.05 -0.82
CA ILE A 77 15.99 0.74 -0.90
C ILE A 77 16.13 0.31 -2.36
N HIS A 78 15.04 0.41 -3.13
CA HIS A 78 15.05 0.09 -4.55
C HIS A 78 16.02 0.99 -5.33
N GLY A 79 15.92 2.31 -5.15
CA GLY A 79 16.78 3.29 -5.80
C GLY A 79 18.26 3.06 -5.47
N TYR A 80 18.61 2.75 -4.24
CA TYR A 80 19.99 2.42 -3.87
C TYR A 80 20.49 1.14 -4.56
N ALA A 81 19.68 0.09 -4.59
CA ALA A 81 20.05 -1.16 -5.27
C ALA A 81 20.20 -0.95 -6.78
N SER A 82 19.27 -0.23 -7.40
CA SER A 82 19.20 -0.02 -8.86
C SER A 82 20.21 1.01 -9.36
N ILE A 83 20.37 2.14 -8.67
CA ILE A 83 21.19 3.29 -9.11
C ILE A 83 22.61 3.16 -8.58
N THR A 84 22.78 3.06 -7.25
CA THR A 84 24.10 3.08 -6.61
C THR A 84 24.84 1.77 -6.82
N LYS A 85 24.13 0.63 -6.70
CA LYS A 85 24.72 -0.70 -6.86
C LYS A 85 24.59 -1.28 -8.25
N ARG A 86 23.87 -0.62 -9.17
CA ARG A 86 23.62 -1.08 -10.54
C ARG A 86 23.09 -2.53 -10.57
N GLY A 87 22.31 -2.89 -9.56
CA GLY A 87 21.71 -4.21 -9.43
C GLY A 87 20.57 -4.39 -10.44
N ASN A 88 20.17 -5.65 -10.63
CA ASN A 88 19.01 -5.94 -11.47
C ASN A 88 17.73 -5.40 -10.81
N GLN A 89 17.10 -4.43 -11.47
CA GLN A 89 15.90 -3.73 -11.00
C GLN A 89 14.73 -4.71 -10.80
N VAL A 90 14.62 -5.73 -11.66
CA VAL A 90 13.60 -6.79 -11.58
C VAL A 90 13.77 -7.58 -10.29
N VAL A 91 14.99 -7.99 -9.97
CA VAL A 91 15.28 -8.76 -8.75
C VAL A 91 15.00 -7.93 -7.50
N SER A 92 15.36 -6.64 -7.52
CA SER A 92 15.05 -5.74 -6.39
C SER A 92 13.54 -5.56 -6.19
N CYS A 93 12.76 -5.40 -7.25
CA CYS A 93 11.30 -5.29 -7.17
C CYS A 93 10.67 -6.57 -6.62
N VAL A 94 11.07 -7.74 -7.14
CA VAL A 94 10.59 -9.04 -6.65
C VAL A 94 10.95 -9.23 -5.16
N ALA A 95 12.16 -8.85 -4.77
CA ALA A 95 12.58 -8.92 -3.37
C ALA A 95 11.71 -8.03 -2.47
N ILE A 96 11.38 -6.80 -2.89
CA ILE A 96 10.48 -5.91 -2.14
C ILE A 96 9.08 -6.51 -2.00
N ASN A 97 8.52 -7.08 -3.08
CA ASN A 97 7.20 -7.70 -3.04
C ASN A 97 7.16 -8.90 -2.09
N ILE A 98 8.12 -9.81 -2.19
CA ILE A 98 8.21 -11.00 -1.32
C ILE A 98 8.44 -10.58 0.14
N PHE A 99 9.35 -9.63 0.36
CA PHE A 99 9.67 -9.13 1.69
C PHE A 99 8.43 -8.52 2.36
N ALA A 100 7.72 -7.62 1.67
CA ALA A 100 6.51 -7.02 2.20
C ALA A 100 5.41 -8.07 2.46
N MET A 101 5.22 -9.02 1.53
CA MET A 101 4.21 -10.08 1.65
C MET A 101 4.44 -10.95 2.89
N GLY A 102 5.69 -11.35 3.17
CA GLY A 102 6.02 -12.11 4.37
C GLY A 102 6.00 -11.25 5.64
N LEU A 103 6.67 -10.10 5.61
CA LEU A 103 6.88 -9.27 6.80
C LEU A 103 5.56 -8.73 7.36
N THR A 104 4.67 -8.23 6.51
CA THR A 104 3.40 -7.64 6.95
C THR A 104 2.51 -8.66 7.66
N VAL A 105 2.43 -9.88 7.15
CA VAL A 105 1.67 -10.97 7.77
C VAL A 105 2.28 -11.40 9.10
N VAL A 106 3.61 -11.59 9.15
CA VAL A 106 4.32 -12.00 10.37
C VAL A 106 4.18 -10.93 11.46
N LEU A 107 4.42 -9.66 11.13
CA LEU A 107 4.30 -8.56 12.09
C LEU A 107 2.87 -8.36 12.56
N ALA A 108 1.89 -8.40 11.65
CA ALA A 108 0.48 -8.29 12.02
C ALA A 108 0.06 -9.41 12.98
N ASN A 109 0.50 -10.65 12.72
CA ASN A 109 0.21 -11.75 13.63
C ASN A 109 0.93 -11.59 14.97
N ALA A 110 2.20 -11.19 14.98
CA ALA A 110 2.99 -11.00 16.18
C ALA A 110 2.46 -9.87 17.08
N TRP A 111 1.98 -8.77 16.49
CA TRP A 111 1.51 -7.61 17.24
C TRP A 111 0.04 -7.67 17.63
N PHE A 112 -0.80 -8.33 16.83
CA PHE A 112 -2.26 -8.30 17.02
C PHE A 112 -2.89 -9.66 17.25
N GLY A 113 -2.18 -10.76 17.00
CA GLY A 113 -2.71 -12.12 17.21
C GLY A 113 -3.89 -12.49 16.30
N MET A 114 -4.14 -11.74 15.22
CA MET A 114 -5.32 -11.89 14.35
C MET A 114 -4.99 -12.55 13.00
N GLY A 115 -4.07 -13.51 12.98
CA GLY A 115 -3.78 -14.30 11.77
C GLY A 115 -3.31 -13.46 10.59
N GLY A 116 -2.46 -12.46 10.86
CA GLY A 116 -1.93 -11.54 9.83
C GLY A 116 -2.82 -10.34 9.51
N LYS A 117 -3.95 -10.16 10.21
CA LYS A 117 -4.82 -9.00 10.07
C LYS A 117 -4.49 -7.90 11.08
N THR A 118 -4.75 -6.65 10.70
CA THR A 118 -4.68 -5.49 11.58
C THR A 118 -6.06 -5.17 12.18
N PRO A 119 -6.12 -4.58 13.39
CA PRO A 119 -7.38 -4.19 14.01
C PRO A 119 -8.14 -3.16 13.17
N GLN A 120 -9.48 -3.23 13.22
CA GLN A 120 -10.30 -2.19 12.60
C GLN A 120 -10.30 -0.93 13.45
N LEU A 121 -10.15 0.21 12.78
CA LEU A 121 -10.20 1.52 13.44
C LEU A 121 -11.63 1.86 13.89
N PRO A 122 -11.84 2.49 15.07
CA PRO A 122 -13.14 3.09 15.44
C PRO A 122 -13.61 4.10 14.38
N LYS A 123 -14.92 4.33 14.25
CA LYS A 123 -15.48 5.21 13.19
C LYS A 123 -14.95 6.63 13.31
N GLU A 124 -14.74 7.11 14.53
CA GLU A 124 -14.30 8.46 14.87
C GLU A 124 -12.86 8.72 14.41
N ALA A 125 -12.04 7.67 14.35
CA ALA A 125 -10.63 7.74 13.97
C ALA A 125 -10.41 7.58 12.46
N ARG A 126 -11.45 7.21 11.69
CA ARG A 126 -11.38 7.05 10.22
C ARG A 126 -11.57 8.39 9.51
N PHE A 127 -11.19 8.45 8.24
CA PHE A 127 -11.62 9.55 7.37
C PHE A 127 -13.14 9.56 7.28
N MET A 128 -13.76 10.61 7.81
CA MET A 128 -15.21 10.76 7.79
C MET A 128 -15.68 11.14 6.37
N PRO A 129 -16.84 10.65 5.93
CA PRO A 129 -17.39 11.06 4.64
C PRO A 129 -17.66 12.56 4.63
N ILE A 130 -17.19 13.23 3.57
CA ILE A 130 -17.53 14.62 3.31
C ILE A 130 -18.97 14.63 2.76
N LYS A 131 -19.90 15.21 3.52
CA LYS A 131 -21.27 15.47 3.03
C LYS A 131 -21.22 16.63 2.06
N LEU A 132 -21.24 16.33 0.77
CA LEU A 132 -21.35 17.36 -0.26
C LEU A 132 -22.79 17.87 -0.30
N PRO A 133 -23.03 19.19 -0.38
CA PRO A 133 -24.37 19.68 -0.68
C PRO A 133 -24.75 19.15 -2.07
N TYR A 134 -25.95 18.56 -2.18
CA TYR A 134 -26.54 18.04 -3.42
C TYR A 134 -26.03 16.66 -3.95
N ALA A 135 -25.31 15.87 -3.15
CA ALA A 135 -24.91 14.49 -3.50
C ALA A 135 -25.43 13.45 -2.50
#